data_AF-A0A075I4E0-F1
#
_entry.id   AF-A0A075I4E0-F1
#
_cell.length_a   1.000
_cell.length_b   1.000
_cell.length_c   1.000
_cell.angle_alpha   90.00
_cell.angle_beta   90.00
_cell.angle_gamma   90.00
#
_symmetry.space_group_name_H-M   'P 1'
#
loop_
_entity.id
_entity.type
_entity.pdbx_description
1 polymer ?
#
loop_
_entity_poly.entity_id
_entity_poly.type
_entity_poly.pdbx_seq_one_letter_code
_entity_poly.pdbx_strand_id
1 'polypeptide(L)'
;MTFQLTEPILVIGLGGVGTRLAGKTKKSLNSDCLMISHDQNDLITENSIKISTKSVVNPSTHLIRGSTLETSDKIKNISRITLQLF
;
A
#
# COMPACT_ATOMS: atom_id res chain seq x y z
N MET A 1 -11.75 -25.34 20.83
CA MET A 1 -10.49 -24.81 20.27
C MET A 1 -10.85 -23.76 19.23
N THR A 2 -10.61 -22.49 19.53
CA THR A 2 -10.71 -21.42 18.53
C THR A 2 -9.42 -21.43 17.72
N PHE A 3 -9.51 -21.76 16.45
CA PHE A 3 -8.39 -21.64 15.51
C PHE A 3 -8.07 -20.15 15.36
N GLN A 4 -7.01 -19.66 16.03
CA GLN A 4 -6.48 -18.33 15.75
C GLN A 4 -5.59 -18.47 14.51
N LEU A 5 -6.09 -18.01 13.37
CA LEU A 5 -5.29 -17.83 12.18
C LEU A 5 -4.26 -16.71 12.48
N THR A 6 -3.05 -17.06 12.91
CA THR A 6 -1.92 -16.12 13.02
C THR A 6 -1.09 -16.16 11.74
N GLU A 7 -1.76 -16.04 10.59
CA GLU A 7 -1.04 -15.78 9.33
C GLU A 7 -0.63 -14.30 9.28
N PRO A 8 0.52 -13.96 8.67
CA PRO A 8 0.96 -12.58 8.57
C PRO A 8 -0.06 -11.76 7.76
N ILE A 9 -0.68 -10.79 8.43
CA ILE A 9 -1.62 -9.85 7.79
C ILE A 9 -0.84 -8.64 7.29
N LEU A 10 -0.87 -8.41 5.98
CA LEU A 10 -0.45 -7.15 5.37
C LEU A 10 -1.68 -6.36 4.93
N VAL A 11 -1.87 -5.18 5.49
CA VAL A 11 -2.95 -4.26 5.09
C VAL A 11 -2.45 -3.33 3.98
N ILE A 12 -3.13 -3.28 2.84
CA ILE A 12 -2.75 -2.39 1.74
C ILE A 12 -3.76 -1.24 1.62
N GLY A 13 -3.29 -0.01 1.81
CA GLY A 13 -4.10 1.19 1.65
C GLY A 13 -3.86 1.87 0.31
N LEU A 14 -4.92 2.09 -0.47
CA LEU A 14 -4.85 2.73 -1.79
C LEU A 14 -5.46 4.14 -1.77
N GLY A 15 -4.71 5.14 -2.25
CA GLY A 15 -5.16 6.54 -2.31
C GLY A 15 -5.42 7.17 -0.93
N GLY A 16 -5.95 8.39 -0.89
CA GLY A 16 -6.05 9.14 0.37
C GLY A 16 -6.97 8.53 1.42
N VAL A 17 -8.11 7.99 1.04
CA VAL A 17 -9.00 7.32 2.00
C VAL A 17 -8.45 5.95 2.40
N GLY A 18 -7.97 5.16 1.43
CA GLY A 18 -7.47 3.82 1.69
C GLY A 18 -6.23 3.81 2.59
N THR A 19 -5.30 4.75 2.40
CA THR A 19 -4.12 4.91 3.27
C THR A 19 -4.49 5.30 4.69
N ARG A 20 -5.45 6.22 4.88
CA ARG A 20 -5.96 6.58 6.22
C ARG A 20 -6.65 5.43 6.94
N LEU A 21 -7.47 4.65 6.22
CA LEU A 21 -8.11 3.46 6.77
C LEU A 21 -7.07 2.39 7.13
N ALA A 22 -6.13 2.12 6.23
CA ALA A 22 -5.07 1.14 6.46
C ALA A 22 -4.21 1.51 7.69
N GLY A 23 -3.90 2.79 7.89
CA GLY A 23 -3.20 3.27 9.08
C GLY A 23 -3.96 3.03 10.40
N LYS A 24 -5.29 3.11 10.39
CA LYS A 24 -6.14 2.77 11.54
C LYS A 24 -6.22 1.25 11.74
N THR A 25 -6.41 0.49 10.67
CA THR A 25 -6.49 -0.97 10.69
C THR A 25 -5.19 -1.60 11.20
N LYS A 26 -4.04 -1.06 10.79
CA LYS A 26 -2.70 -1.45 11.28
C LYS A 26 -2.66 -1.52 12.81
N LYS A 27 -3.15 -0.46 13.46
CA LYS A 27 -3.19 -0.35 14.94
C LYS A 27 -4.17 -1.33 15.57
N SER A 28 -5.33 -1.55 14.93
CA SER A 28 -6.37 -2.43 15.46
C SER A 28 -6.02 -3.92 15.34
N LEU A 29 -5.30 -4.31 14.30
CA LEU A 29 -4.96 -5.70 14.01
C LEU A 29 -3.52 -6.08 14.41
N ASN A 30 -2.76 -5.13 14.97
CA ASN A 30 -1.32 -5.28 15.23
C ASN A 30 -0.58 -5.87 14.02
N SER A 31 -0.83 -5.30 12.84
CA SER A 31 -0.38 -5.84 11.56
C SER A 31 0.62 -4.91 10.89
N ASP A 32 1.22 -5.36 9.79
CA ASP A 32 1.95 -4.47 8.89
C ASP A 32 1.00 -3.78 7.90
N CYS A 33 1.48 -2.67 7.33
CA CYS A 33 0.73 -1.88 6.37
C CYS A 33 1.63 -1.37 5.23
N LEU A 34 1.11 -1.40 4.01
CA LEU A 34 1.70 -0.79 2.82
C LEU A 34 0.76 0.29 2.28
N MET A 35 1.26 1.52 2.17
CA MET A 35 0.51 2.64 1.60
C MET A 35 0.89 2.86 0.14
N ILE A 36 -0.08 2.93 -0.75
CA ILE A 36 0.13 3.21 -2.18
C ILE A 36 -0.77 4.37 -2.57
N SER A 37 -0.18 5.49 -2.99
CA SER A 37 -0.94 6.65 -3.48
C SER A 37 -0.18 7.41 -4.54
N HIS A 38 -0.93 8.16 -5.35
CA HIS A 38 -0.39 9.16 -6.25
C HIS A 38 -0.02 10.45 -5.49
N ASP A 39 -0.86 10.88 -4.55
CA ASP A 39 -0.64 12.08 -3.74
C ASP A 39 0.40 11.78 -2.65
N GLN A 40 1.44 12.62 -2.55
CA GLN A 40 2.47 12.51 -1.53
C GLN A 40 1.91 12.69 -0.12
N ASN A 41 0.88 13.52 0.04
CA ASN A 41 0.31 13.87 1.32
C ASN A 41 -0.42 12.68 1.98
N ASP A 42 -0.74 11.65 1.19
CA ASP A 42 -1.35 10.41 1.68
C ASP A 42 -0.32 9.45 2.29
N LEU A 43 0.97 9.65 2.02
CA LEU A 43 2.06 8.73 2.37
C LEU A 43 2.70 9.14 3.70
N ILE A 44 2.02 8.79 4.80
CA ILE A 44 2.37 9.18 6.18
C ILE A 44 3.21 8.12 6.93
N THR A 45 3.57 7.00 6.30
CA THR A 45 4.31 5.90 6.94
C THR A 45 5.55 5.48 6.14
N GLU A 46 6.50 4.86 6.85
CA GLU A 46 7.76 4.35 6.29
C GLU A 46 7.55 3.35 5.13
N ASN A 47 6.57 2.43 5.24
CA ASN A 47 6.22 1.50 4.16
C ASN A 47 5.23 2.14 3.18
N SER A 48 5.76 2.89 2.20
CA SER A 48 4.96 3.56 1.18
C SER A 48 5.53 3.46 -0.24
N ILE A 49 4.62 3.47 -1.22
CA ILE A 49 4.93 3.56 -2.65
C ILE A 49 4.16 4.74 -3.22
N LYS A 50 4.91 5.72 -3.75
CA LYS A 50 4.34 6.79 -4.57
C LYS A 50 4.17 6.32 -6.00
N ILE A 51 2.96 6.47 -6.55
CA ILE A 51 2.69 6.33 -7.97
C ILE A 51 2.93 7.68 -8.65
N SER A 52 4.06 7.80 -9.33
CA SER A 52 4.41 9.02 -10.06
C SER A 52 3.77 9.02 -11.43
N THR A 53 2.99 10.05 -11.74
CA THR A 53 2.52 10.37 -13.10
C THR A 53 3.38 11.46 -13.73
N LYS A 54 4.64 11.59 -13.27
CA LYS A 54 5.58 12.66 -13.66
C LYS A 54 4.99 14.03 -13.31
N SER A 55 5.13 15.02 -14.19
CA SER A 55 4.70 16.40 -13.95
C SER A 55 3.23 16.67 -14.34
N VAL A 56 2.39 15.64 -14.41
CA VAL A 56 0.97 15.79 -14.76
C VAL A 56 0.16 16.11 -13.51
N VAL A 57 -0.35 17.34 -13.42
CA VAL A 57 -1.08 17.87 -12.26
C VAL A 57 -2.42 17.17 -12.03
N ASN A 58 -3.17 16.90 -13.10
CA ASN A 58 -4.44 16.19 -13.04
C ASN A 58 -4.35 14.93 -13.91
N PRO A 59 -3.71 13.86 -13.41
CA PRO A 59 -3.51 12.67 -14.21
C PRO A 59 -4.83 11.94 -14.46
N SER A 60 -4.99 11.42 -15.67
CA SER A 60 -6.10 10.53 -15.96
C SER A 60 -5.96 9.21 -15.20
N THR A 61 -7.08 8.54 -14.98
CA THR A 61 -7.11 7.19 -14.40
C THR A 61 -6.24 6.21 -15.20
N HIS A 62 -6.19 6.35 -16.53
CA HIS A 62 -5.34 5.55 -17.40
C HIS A 62 -3.84 5.77 -17.13
N LEU A 63 -3.42 7.03 -16.94
CA LEU A 63 -2.03 7.34 -16.63
C LEU A 63 -1.65 6.79 -15.24
N ILE A 64 -2.51 6.97 -14.23
CA ILE A 64 -2.28 6.39 -12.88
C ILE A 64 -2.13 4.87 -12.98
N ARG A 65 -3.00 4.20 -13.74
CA ARG A 65 -2.94 2.74 -13.94
C ARG A 65 -1.64 2.32 -14.64
N GLY A 66 -1.26 3.00 -15.72
CA GLY A 66 0.00 2.75 -16.43
C GLY A 66 1.22 2.92 -15.53
N SER A 67 1.32 4.03 -14.81
CA SER A 67 2.39 4.30 -13.84
C SER A 67 2.42 3.28 -12.69
N THR A 68 1.26 2.74 -12.28
CA THR A 68 1.20 1.67 -11.29
C THR A 68 1.75 0.36 -11.84
N LEU A 69 1.47 0.02 -13.11
CA LEU A 69 2.03 -1.16 -13.78
C LEU A 69 3.56 -1.09 -13.88
N GLU A 70 4.10 0.09 -14.19
CA GLU A 70 5.56 0.34 -14.18
C GLU A 70 6.19 0.09 -12.80
N THR A 71 5.43 0.30 -11.72
CA THR A 71 5.88 0.08 -10.33
C THR A 71 5.53 -1.33 -9.81
N SER A 72 4.96 -2.20 -10.64
CA SER A 72 4.38 -3.48 -10.21
C SER A 72 5.38 -4.41 -9.55
N ASP A 73 6.63 -4.45 -10.00
CA ASP A 73 7.65 -5.32 -9.40
C ASP A 73 8.07 -4.85 -8.02
N LYS A 74 8.06 -3.54 -7.77
CA LYS A 74 8.27 -2.98 -6.42
C LYS A 74 7.14 -3.39 -5.48
N ILE A 75 5.89 -3.32 -5.95
CA ILE A 75 4.71 -3.75 -5.18
C ILE A 75 4.82 -5.24 -4.84
N LYS A 76 5.13 -6.09 -5.83
CA LYS A 76 5.31 -7.53 -5.64
C LYS A 76 6.42 -7.83 -4.62
N ASN A 77 7.58 -7.19 -4.76
CA ASN A 77 8.72 -7.43 -3.87
C ASN A 77 8.39 -7.12 -2.41
N ILE A 78 7.75 -5.98 -2.13
CA ILE A 78 7.36 -5.63 -0.76
C ILE A 78 6.31 -6.61 -0.22
N SER A 79 5.31 -6.95 -1.02
CA SER A 79 4.29 -7.93 -0.60
C SER A 79 4.89 -9.30 -0.29
N ARG A 80 5.90 -9.73 -1.06
CA ARG A 80 6.55 -11.03 -0.87
C ARG A 80 7.44 -11.05 0.37
N ILE A 81 8.19 -9.98 0.64
CA ILE A 81 9.06 -9.88 1.83
C ILE A 81 8.23 -9.96 3.10
N THR A 82 7.12 -9.21 3.19
CA THR A 82 6.28 -9.22 4.40
C THR A 82 5.64 -10.57 4.67
N LEU A 83 5.28 -11.33 3.63
CA LEU A 83 4.64 -12.63 3.77
C LEU A 83 5.64 -13.80 3.97
N GLN A 84 6.94 -13.63 3.71
CA GLN A 84 7.96 -14.67 3.87
C GLN A 84 8.72 -14.62 5.21
N LEU A 85 8.53 -13.58 6.03
CA LEU A 85 9.24 -13.39 7.30
C LEU A 85 8.58 -14.13 8.50
N PHE A 86 7.57 -14.95 8.23
CA PHE A 86 6.83 -15.77 9.19
C PHE A 86 6.61 -17.16 8.60
#